data_AF-A0A812KDK5-F1
#
_entry.id   AF-A0A812KDK5-F1
#
_cell.length_a   1.000
_cell.length_b   1.000
_cell.length_c   1.000
_cell.angle_alpha   90.00
_cell.angle_beta   90.00
_cell.angle_gamma   90.00
#
_symmetry.space_group_name_H-M   'P 1'
#
loop_
_entity.id
_entity.type
_entity.pdbx_description
1 polymer ?
#
loop_
_entity_poly.entity_id
_entity_poly.type
_entity_poly.pdbx_seq_one_letter_code
_entity_poly.pdbx_strand_id
1 'polypeptide(L)'
;MENPGSMSGAAALISRLQQYAQERVAGARATILTNLEKATGLPVVMDVALPGAAYFSVAAGGLCDVLNLLGDDIVKVDRFVGASGGACSLFLILANDKRGATQQDAAPAGRCPSADLLLQSYLEYAESEGSSGLQRSLSAFWQAVGGVSSFWEEKYRALLSEEPAWSAVRARGFCAVAARPLRQQMFGAARDSGAVYHAVGDNYIFHNFVEKEEAVQAFVATGEATAKGFTRGIRVLAGEPRLSVKQPGSQEMEQGLPASFCDGGRPANFDALHSGRSPNSLLYYNTWFESASEAAFCTPASIEHLYKRGVDRTIDCLLSSSLSSPAPGAPNVARTGGPAKDSMVLALAGADPVAEMAKIGAKTSLYGGSFVNLAAKEIREQQSLA
;
A
#
# COMPACT_ATOMS: atom_id res chain seq x y z
N MET A 1 -24.48 6.63 25.69
CA MET A 1 -25.24 7.64 24.92
C MET A 1 -24.35 8.06 23.78
N GLU A 2 -24.55 7.45 22.61
CA GLU A 2 -23.86 7.87 21.38
C GLU A 2 -24.39 9.25 20.98
N ASN A 3 -23.49 10.13 20.55
CA ASN A 3 -23.81 11.50 20.20
C ASN A 3 -24.31 11.51 18.75
N PRO A 4 -25.63 11.67 18.46
CA PRO A 4 -26.18 11.50 17.11
C PRO A 4 -25.73 12.57 16.10
N GLY A 5 -24.87 13.52 16.52
CA GLY A 5 -24.32 14.57 15.67
C GLY A 5 -22.96 14.27 15.00
N SER A 6 -22.20 13.23 15.38
CA SER A 6 -20.87 12.98 14.76
C SER A 6 -20.99 12.22 13.42
N MET A 7 -21.86 11.20 13.35
CA MET A 7 -22.03 10.41 12.12
C MET A 7 -22.55 11.23 10.93
N SER A 8 -23.35 12.27 11.16
CA SER A 8 -23.82 13.15 10.08
C SER A 8 -22.70 13.96 9.44
N GLY A 9 -21.62 14.26 10.19
CA GLY A 9 -20.46 15.00 9.69
C GLY A 9 -19.54 14.15 8.82
N ALA A 10 -19.25 12.91 9.25
CA ALA A 10 -18.39 11.99 8.53
C ALA A 10 -18.97 11.61 7.16
N ALA A 11 -20.25 11.21 7.11
CA ALA A 11 -20.93 10.87 5.86
C ALA A 11 -20.97 12.05 4.89
N ALA A 12 -21.29 13.26 5.38
CA ALA A 12 -21.30 14.47 4.56
C ALA A 12 -19.91 14.83 4.01
N LEU A 13 -18.84 14.60 4.78
CA LEU A 13 -17.48 14.80 4.27
C LEU A 13 -17.14 13.79 3.17
N ILE A 14 -17.41 12.49 3.38
CA ILE A 14 -17.17 11.44 2.39
C ILE A 14 -17.91 11.77 1.08
N SER A 15 -19.19 12.12 1.14
CA SER A 15 -19.96 12.48 -0.05
C SER A 15 -19.38 13.68 -0.79
N ARG A 16 -18.91 14.73 -0.08
CA ARG A 16 -18.24 15.87 -0.71
C ARG A 16 -16.92 15.49 -1.38
N LEU A 17 -16.16 14.58 -0.77
CA LEU A 17 -14.89 14.08 -1.33
C LEU A 17 -15.13 13.26 -2.60
N GLN A 18 -16.12 12.35 -2.57
CA GLN A 18 -16.50 11.57 -3.75
C GLN A 18 -17.03 12.46 -4.88
N GLN A 19 -17.85 13.46 -4.55
CA GLN A 19 -18.31 14.45 -5.54
C GLN A 19 -17.13 15.20 -6.16
N TYR A 20 -16.15 15.61 -5.35
CA TYR A 20 -14.93 16.24 -5.85
C TYR A 20 -14.19 15.34 -6.86
N ALA A 21 -13.97 14.06 -6.53
CA ALA A 21 -13.34 13.12 -7.45
C ALA A 21 -14.15 12.95 -8.75
N GLN A 22 -15.48 12.83 -8.66
CA GLN A 22 -16.37 12.73 -9.81
C GLN A 22 -16.26 13.95 -10.74
N GLU A 23 -16.33 15.15 -10.19
CA GLU A 23 -16.21 16.40 -10.96
C GLU A 23 -14.84 16.52 -11.65
N ARG A 24 -13.76 16.21 -10.91
CA ARG A 24 -12.40 16.27 -11.44
C ARG A 24 -12.17 15.24 -12.55
N VAL A 25 -12.62 14.00 -12.36
CA VAL A 25 -12.52 12.94 -13.40
C VAL A 25 -13.38 13.29 -14.61
N ALA A 26 -14.62 13.73 -14.41
CA ALA A 26 -15.52 14.11 -15.51
C ALA A 26 -14.90 15.22 -16.38
N GLY A 27 -14.27 16.23 -15.76
CA GLY A 27 -13.59 17.30 -16.46
C GLY A 27 -12.33 16.88 -17.22
N ALA A 28 -11.65 15.80 -16.80
CA ALA A 28 -10.39 15.34 -17.38
C ALA A 28 -10.50 14.08 -18.26
N ARG A 29 -11.63 13.36 -18.21
CA ARG A 29 -11.79 12.00 -18.76
C ARG A 29 -11.39 11.90 -20.23
N ALA A 30 -11.89 12.81 -21.07
CA ALA A 30 -11.63 12.77 -22.51
C ALA A 30 -10.13 12.89 -22.84
N THR A 31 -9.44 13.81 -22.17
CA THR A 31 -7.99 14.00 -22.36
C THR A 31 -7.19 12.84 -21.78
N ILE A 32 -7.56 12.31 -20.62
CA ILE A 32 -6.93 11.11 -20.04
C ILE A 32 -7.06 9.94 -21.01
N LEU A 33 -8.26 9.70 -21.55
CA LEU A 33 -8.52 8.64 -22.52
C LEU A 33 -7.58 8.78 -23.73
N THR A 34 -7.57 9.94 -24.39
CA THR A 34 -6.72 10.19 -25.56
C THR A 34 -5.23 10.01 -25.24
N ASN A 35 -4.77 10.47 -24.07
CA ASN A 35 -3.39 10.32 -23.65
C ASN A 35 -3.00 8.85 -23.46
N LEU A 36 -3.85 8.07 -22.78
CA LEU A 36 -3.61 6.65 -22.54
C LEU A 36 -3.68 5.83 -23.83
N GLU A 37 -4.66 6.08 -24.71
CA GLU A 37 -4.74 5.44 -26.04
C GLU A 37 -3.50 5.70 -26.90
N LYS A 38 -2.93 6.90 -26.80
CA LYS A 38 -1.70 7.24 -27.52
C LYS A 38 -0.48 6.56 -26.92
N ALA A 39 -0.45 6.40 -25.60
CA ALA A 39 0.69 5.85 -24.88
C ALA A 39 0.70 4.31 -24.86
N THR A 40 -0.46 3.67 -24.90
CA THR A 40 -0.64 2.22 -24.75
C THR A 40 -1.97 1.75 -25.34
N GLY A 41 -2.15 0.43 -25.46
CA GLY A 41 -3.48 -0.16 -25.68
C GLY A 41 -4.37 -0.01 -24.46
N LEU A 42 -5.69 0.06 -24.69
CA LEU A 42 -6.72 0.04 -23.65
C LEU A 42 -7.38 -1.35 -23.53
N PRO A 43 -7.82 -1.76 -22.33
CA PRO A 43 -7.62 -1.06 -21.06
C PRO A 43 -6.17 -1.17 -20.58
N VAL A 44 -5.69 -0.15 -19.85
CA VAL A 44 -4.40 -0.22 -19.18
C VAL A 44 -4.53 -1.11 -17.95
N VAL A 45 -3.91 -2.28 -17.98
CA VAL A 45 -3.78 -3.14 -16.80
C VAL A 45 -2.58 -2.70 -15.99
N MET A 46 -2.79 -2.38 -14.72
CA MET A 46 -1.75 -1.88 -13.85
C MET A 46 -1.71 -2.54 -12.47
N ASP A 47 -0.49 -2.69 -11.98
CA ASP A 47 -0.19 -2.89 -10.57
C ASP A 47 -0.03 -1.51 -9.89
N VAL A 48 -0.40 -1.41 -8.61
CA VAL A 48 -0.28 -0.17 -7.83
C VAL A 48 0.72 -0.38 -6.69
N ALA A 49 1.71 0.48 -6.60
CA ALA A 49 2.70 0.50 -5.53
C ALA A 49 2.53 1.74 -4.64
N LEU A 50 2.19 1.49 -3.38
CA LEU A 50 1.94 2.50 -2.34
C LEU A 50 3.06 2.44 -1.29
N PRO A 51 4.18 3.16 -1.48
CA PRO A 51 5.12 3.37 -0.39
C PRO A 51 4.42 4.04 0.79
N GLY A 52 4.90 3.75 1.99
CA GLY A 52 4.27 4.21 3.21
C GLY A 52 4.73 5.58 3.66
N ALA A 53 3.78 6.41 4.11
CA ALA A 53 4.05 7.74 4.67
C ALA A 53 2.96 8.13 5.70
N ALA A 54 2.85 7.38 6.81
CA ALA A 54 1.88 7.63 7.89
C ALA A 54 0.44 7.84 7.35
N TYR A 55 -0.28 8.85 7.85
CA TYR A 55 -1.65 9.18 7.44
C TYR A 55 -1.79 9.66 5.99
N PHE A 56 -0.69 9.96 5.29
CA PHE A 56 -0.74 10.37 3.88
C PHE A 56 -1.26 9.27 2.97
N SER A 57 -1.35 8.05 3.47
CA SER A 57 -1.98 6.94 2.77
C SER A 57 -3.48 7.18 2.52
N VAL A 58 -4.10 8.21 3.14
CA VAL A 58 -5.41 8.74 2.70
C VAL A 58 -5.40 9.24 1.25
N ALA A 59 -4.27 9.76 0.76
CA ALA A 59 -4.11 10.14 -0.64
C ALA A 59 -4.25 8.94 -1.60
N ALA A 60 -3.95 7.72 -1.14
CA ALA A 60 -4.22 6.52 -1.92
C ALA A 60 -5.72 6.31 -2.16
N GLY A 61 -6.58 6.80 -1.25
CA GLY A 61 -8.03 6.82 -1.46
C GLY A 61 -8.43 7.69 -2.66
N GLY A 62 -7.88 8.90 -2.75
CA GLY A 62 -8.11 9.79 -3.90
C GLY A 62 -7.64 9.18 -5.23
N LEU A 63 -6.46 8.53 -5.21
CA LEU A 63 -5.96 7.75 -6.35
C LEU A 63 -6.96 6.66 -6.75
N CYS A 64 -7.41 5.84 -5.80
CA CYS A 64 -8.30 4.72 -6.09
C CYS A 64 -9.65 5.15 -6.64
N ASP A 65 -10.23 6.24 -6.13
CA ASP A 65 -11.48 6.76 -6.68
C ASP A 65 -11.32 7.29 -8.10
N VAL A 66 -10.19 7.93 -8.44
CA VAL A 66 -9.90 8.29 -9.84
C VAL A 66 -9.87 7.04 -10.72
N LEU A 67 -9.12 5.99 -10.32
CA LEU A 67 -9.05 4.75 -11.10
C LEU A 67 -10.39 4.02 -11.17
N ASN A 68 -11.20 4.05 -10.10
CA ASN A 68 -12.53 3.47 -10.06
C ASN A 68 -13.49 4.18 -11.04
N LEU A 69 -13.46 5.51 -11.05
CA LEU A 69 -14.32 6.37 -11.87
C LEU A 69 -13.91 6.36 -13.34
N LEU A 70 -12.64 6.08 -13.64
CA LEU A 70 -12.19 5.88 -15.02
C LEU A 70 -12.83 4.65 -15.68
N GLY A 71 -13.20 3.63 -14.89
CA GLY A 71 -13.87 2.44 -15.42
C GLY A 71 -12.89 1.42 -16.00
N ASP A 72 -13.37 0.18 -16.14
CA ASP A 72 -12.61 -0.98 -16.60
C ASP A 72 -12.35 -1.01 -18.11
N ASP A 73 -13.01 -0.14 -18.87
CA ASP A 73 -12.75 0.17 -20.27
C ASP A 73 -11.45 0.96 -20.46
N ILE A 74 -11.08 1.78 -19.47
CA ILE A 74 -9.86 2.60 -19.53
C ILE A 74 -8.75 1.99 -18.67
N VAL A 75 -9.04 1.64 -17.41
CA VAL A 75 -8.04 1.16 -16.46
C VAL A 75 -8.54 -0.05 -15.69
N LYS A 76 -7.69 -1.07 -15.60
CA LYS A 76 -7.87 -2.21 -14.70
C LYS A 76 -6.74 -2.27 -13.70
N VAL A 77 -7.07 -2.46 -12.43
CA VAL A 77 -6.08 -2.67 -11.37
C VAL A 77 -6.02 -4.15 -11.07
N ASP A 78 -4.83 -4.72 -11.20
CA ASP A 78 -4.57 -6.11 -10.87
C ASP A 78 -4.26 -6.24 -9.39
N ARG A 79 -3.06 -5.79 -8.98
CA ARG A 79 -2.54 -5.99 -7.63
C ARG A 79 -2.16 -4.68 -6.96
N PHE A 80 -2.09 -4.73 -5.65
CA PHE A 80 -1.55 -3.66 -4.82
C PHE A 80 -0.38 -4.19 -4.01
N VAL A 81 0.72 -3.44 -4.00
CA VAL A 81 1.79 -3.60 -3.00
C VAL A 81 1.91 -2.33 -2.18
N GLY A 82 2.03 -2.48 -0.87
CA GLY A 82 2.28 -1.35 0.00
C GLY A 82 3.13 -1.69 1.20
N ALA A 83 3.65 -0.63 1.80
CA ALA A 83 4.42 -0.65 3.04
C ALA A 83 3.92 0.47 3.96
N SER A 84 4.18 0.37 5.26
CA SER A 84 3.72 1.33 6.28
C SER A 84 2.25 1.72 6.12
N GLY A 85 1.92 3.01 6.21
CA GLY A 85 0.57 3.50 5.92
C GLY A 85 0.03 3.04 4.55
N GLY A 86 0.87 2.87 3.54
CA GLY A 86 0.45 2.42 2.20
C GLY A 86 -0.15 1.02 2.21
N ALA A 87 0.34 0.15 3.10
CA ALA A 87 -0.27 -1.16 3.34
C ALA A 87 -1.59 -1.08 4.11
N CYS A 88 -1.73 -0.14 5.06
CA CYS A 88 -3.02 0.14 5.69
C CYS A 88 -4.06 0.54 4.64
N SER A 89 -3.71 1.51 3.79
CA SER A 89 -4.63 1.96 2.74
C SER A 89 -5.00 0.88 1.75
N LEU A 90 -4.03 0.11 1.22
CA LEU A 90 -4.37 -0.94 0.28
C LEU A 90 -5.27 -2.00 0.91
N PHE A 91 -5.08 -2.31 2.20
CA PHE A 91 -5.93 -3.25 2.91
C PHE A 91 -7.38 -2.74 2.92
N LEU A 92 -7.58 -1.48 3.32
CA LEU A 92 -8.91 -0.87 3.42
C LEU A 92 -9.57 -0.72 2.04
N ILE A 93 -8.80 -0.38 1.01
CA ILE A 93 -9.27 -0.33 -0.38
C ILE A 93 -9.72 -1.72 -0.85
N LEU A 94 -8.89 -2.75 -0.66
CA LEU A 94 -9.22 -4.11 -1.07
C LEU A 94 -10.38 -4.70 -0.26
N ALA A 95 -10.46 -4.44 1.04
CA ALA A 95 -11.57 -4.89 1.88
C ALA A 95 -12.92 -4.26 1.49
N ASN A 96 -12.89 -3.14 0.77
CA ASN A 96 -14.08 -2.53 0.18
C ASN A 96 -14.54 -3.23 -1.11
N ASP A 97 -13.74 -4.14 -1.66
CA ASP A 97 -14.09 -4.89 -2.87
C ASP A 97 -15.09 -6.01 -2.57
N LYS A 98 -16.39 -5.67 -2.57
CA LYS A 98 -17.45 -6.65 -2.33
C LYS A 98 -17.75 -7.57 -3.52
N ARG A 99 -17.07 -7.40 -4.66
CA ARG A 99 -17.28 -8.21 -5.88
C ARG A 99 -16.60 -9.58 -5.79
N GLY A 100 -15.59 -9.73 -4.94
CA GLY A 100 -14.83 -10.98 -4.75
C GLY A 100 -15.58 -12.13 -4.07
N ALA A 101 -16.87 -11.95 -3.73
CA ALA A 101 -17.67 -12.96 -3.05
C ALA A 101 -18.03 -14.18 -3.92
N THR A 102 -17.94 -14.06 -5.25
CA THR A 102 -18.60 -15.02 -6.17
C THR A 102 -17.67 -15.93 -6.98
N GLN A 103 -16.35 -15.77 -6.95
CA GLN A 103 -15.44 -16.65 -7.71
C GLN A 103 -14.19 -16.99 -6.89
N GLN A 104 -13.95 -18.29 -6.69
CA GLN A 104 -12.81 -18.87 -5.98
C GLN A 104 -11.51 -18.87 -6.78
N ASP A 105 -11.55 -18.47 -8.06
CA ASP A 105 -10.36 -18.36 -8.90
C ASP A 105 -9.72 -16.97 -8.76
N ALA A 106 -8.39 -16.89 -8.91
CA ALA A 106 -7.62 -15.66 -8.85
C ALA A 106 -8.33 -14.54 -9.63
N ALA A 107 -8.92 -13.58 -8.90
CA ALA A 107 -9.77 -12.58 -9.51
C ALA A 107 -8.93 -11.78 -10.52
N PRO A 108 -9.28 -11.82 -11.82
CA PRO A 108 -8.50 -11.12 -12.83
C PRO A 108 -8.51 -9.62 -12.56
N ALA A 109 -7.53 -8.91 -13.12
CA ALA A 109 -7.49 -7.46 -13.07
C ALA A 109 -8.86 -6.86 -13.37
N GLY A 110 -9.33 -6.00 -12.47
CA GLY A 110 -10.69 -5.50 -12.48
C GLY A 110 -10.74 -4.01 -12.19
N ARG A 111 -11.96 -3.46 -12.19
CA ARG A 111 -12.17 -2.06 -11.78
C ARG A 111 -11.60 -1.84 -10.37
N CYS A 112 -10.88 -0.76 -10.14
CA CYS A 112 -10.32 -0.42 -8.82
C CYS A 112 -11.47 -0.31 -7.78
N PRO A 113 -11.34 -0.81 -6.53
CA PRO A 113 -12.34 -0.56 -5.49
C PRO A 113 -12.43 0.94 -5.14
N SER A 114 -13.57 1.42 -4.62
CA SER A 114 -13.69 2.80 -4.14
C SER A 114 -13.02 2.98 -2.77
N ALA A 115 -12.77 4.22 -2.38
CA ALA A 115 -12.09 4.58 -1.13
C ALA A 115 -13.02 4.73 0.09
N ASP A 116 -14.31 4.40 -0.02
CA ASP A 116 -15.33 4.63 1.01
C ASP A 116 -14.92 4.07 2.38
N LEU A 117 -14.55 2.79 2.43
CA LEU A 117 -14.13 2.12 3.66
C LEU A 117 -12.84 2.72 4.23
N LEU A 118 -11.92 3.15 3.36
CA LEU A 118 -10.69 3.82 3.78
C LEU A 118 -11.03 5.14 4.48
N LEU A 119 -11.81 6.01 3.83
CA LEU A 119 -12.19 7.32 4.37
C LEU A 119 -12.97 7.17 5.68
N GLN A 120 -13.92 6.24 5.73
CA GLN A 120 -14.68 5.95 6.94
C GLN A 120 -13.76 5.50 8.08
N SER A 121 -12.85 4.55 7.81
CA SER A 121 -11.95 4.02 8.84
C SER A 121 -11.00 5.08 9.38
N TYR A 122 -10.51 5.99 8.53
CA TYR A 122 -9.67 7.10 8.95
C TYR A 122 -10.43 8.16 9.75
N LEU A 123 -11.70 8.40 9.45
CA LEU A 123 -12.54 9.29 10.25
C LEU A 123 -12.87 8.68 11.62
N GLU A 124 -13.20 7.38 11.67
CA GLU A 124 -13.35 6.63 12.92
C GLU A 124 -12.06 6.64 13.75
N TYR A 125 -10.90 6.47 13.11
CA TYR A 125 -9.60 6.56 13.76
C TYR A 125 -9.36 7.96 14.33
N ALA A 126 -9.59 9.02 13.54
CA ALA A 126 -9.46 10.41 13.99
C ALA A 126 -10.40 10.74 15.17
N GLU A 127 -11.61 10.18 15.20
CA GLU A 127 -12.52 10.31 16.34
C GLU A 127 -11.98 9.57 17.57
N SER A 128 -11.42 8.37 17.39
CA SER A 128 -10.85 7.56 18.47
C SER A 128 -9.64 8.22 19.16
N GLU A 129 -8.88 9.05 18.43
CA GLU A 129 -7.72 9.77 18.97
C GLU A 129 -8.11 11.02 19.81
N GLY A 130 -9.39 11.41 19.82
CA GLY A 130 -9.94 12.50 20.60
C GLY A 130 -9.98 13.86 19.86
N SER A 131 -10.93 14.71 20.25
CA SER A 131 -11.19 16.02 19.61
C SER A 131 -10.40 17.18 20.22
N SER A 132 -9.81 17.03 21.41
CA SER A 132 -9.07 18.10 22.10
C SER A 132 -7.55 17.91 22.02
N GLY A 133 -6.79 19.00 21.88
CA GLY A 133 -5.31 18.96 21.74
C GLY A 133 -4.61 18.26 22.92
N LEU A 134 -5.17 18.36 24.13
CA LEU A 134 -4.67 17.71 25.34
C LEU A 134 -4.92 16.18 25.32
N GLN A 135 -6.11 15.74 24.88
CA GLN A 135 -6.37 14.31 24.68
C GLN A 135 -5.52 13.72 23.56
N ARG A 136 -5.28 14.48 22.47
CA ARG A 136 -4.40 14.04 21.36
C ARG A 136 -2.94 13.92 21.76
N SER A 137 -2.40 14.86 22.55
CA SER A 137 -1.04 14.73 23.07
C SER A 137 -0.92 13.58 24.06
N LEU A 138 -1.95 13.33 24.87
CA LEU A 138 -2.01 12.17 25.75
C LEU A 138 -2.15 10.86 24.96
N SER A 139 -3.00 10.78 23.94
CA SER A 139 -3.16 9.58 23.11
C SER A 139 -1.91 9.30 22.28
N ALA A 140 -1.27 10.31 21.69
CA ALA A 140 0.03 10.16 21.03
C ALA A 140 1.13 9.72 22.01
N PHE A 141 1.14 10.25 23.23
CA PHE A 141 2.06 9.80 24.30
C PHE A 141 1.76 8.36 24.74
N TRP A 142 0.49 7.97 24.90
CA TRP A 142 0.09 6.61 25.25
C TRP A 142 0.28 5.61 24.10
N GLN A 143 0.16 6.02 22.85
CA GLN A 143 0.56 5.24 21.68
C GLN A 143 2.08 5.03 21.65
N ALA A 144 2.85 6.06 22.01
CA ALA A 144 4.31 5.99 22.13
C ALA A 144 4.79 5.12 23.32
N VAL A 145 4.04 5.09 24.45
CA VAL A 145 4.43 4.40 25.69
C VAL A 145 3.79 3.01 25.83
N GLY A 146 2.51 2.85 25.46
CA GLY A 146 1.72 1.62 25.56
C GLY A 146 1.71 0.74 24.29
N GLY A 147 2.03 1.34 23.15
CA GLY A 147 2.60 0.64 22.02
C GLY A 147 1.68 0.00 20.97
N VAL A 148 0.35 0.12 21.02
CA VAL A 148 -0.53 -0.15 19.88
C VAL A 148 -1.84 0.61 20.07
N SER A 149 -2.31 1.34 19.06
CA SER A 149 -3.76 1.54 18.94
C SER A 149 -4.34 0.22 18.46
N SER A 150 -5.03 -0.53 19.33
CA SER A 150 -5.66 -1.82 18.95
C SER A 150 -6.70 -1.63 17.85
N PHE A 151 -7.09 -0.38 17.57
CA PHE A 151 -8.01 0.02 16.52
C PHE A 151 -7.72 -0.67 15.19
N TRP A 152 -6.51 -0.54 14.62
CA TRP A 152 -6.23 -1.10 13.30
C TRP A 152 -6.22 -2.62 13.32
N GLU A 153 -5.69 -3.23 14.38
CA GLU A 153 -5.67 -4.68 14.55
C GLU A 153 -7.09 -5.26 14.65
N GLU A 154 -7.96 -4.64 15.45
CA GLU A 154 -9.37 -5.01 15.59
C GLU A 154 -10.15 -4.75 14.29
N LYS A 155 -9.91 -3.61 13.63
CA LYS A 155 -10.55 -3.25 12.36
C LYS A 155 -10.21 -4.26 11.26
N TYR A 156 -8.94 -4.66 11.14
CA TYR A 156 -8.54 -5.66 10.16
C TYR A 156 -9.17 -7.02 10.44
N ARG A 157 -9.20 -7.48 11.70
CA ARG A 157 -9.89 -8.73 12.06
C ARG A 157 -11.37 -8.68 11.73
N ALA A 158 -12.05 -7.58 12.08
CA ALA A 158 -13.45 -7.40 11.78
C ALA A 158 -13.71 -7.46 10.27
N LEU A 159 -12.89 -6.77 9.47
CA LEU A 159 -13.02 -6.76 8.00
C LEU A 159 -12.72 -8.13 7.38
N LEU A 160 -11.67 -8.83 7.80
CA LEU A 160 -11.37 -10.17 7.27
C LEU A 160 -12.38 -11.24 7.71
N SER A 161 -13.20 -10.97 8.73
CA SER A 161 -14.32 -11.86 9.07
C SER A 161 -15.34 -11.96 7.92
N GLU A 162 -15.39 -10.94 7.04
CA GLU A 162 -16.19 -10.95 5.82
C GLU A 162 -15.45 -11.66 4.68
N GLU A 163 -16.03 -12.74 4.14
CA GLU A 163 -15.44 -13.50 3.02
C GLU A 163 -15.09 -12.66 1.79
N PRO A 164 -15.91 -11.69 1.32
CA PRO A 164 -15.55 -10.88 0.16
C PRO A 164 -14.26 -10.07 0.38
N ALA A 165 -14.11 -9.47 1.57
CA ALA A 165 -12.93 -8.70 1.93
C ALA A 165 -11.70 -9.61 2.05
N TRP A 166 -11.85 -10.77 2.68
CA TRP A 166 -10.79 -11.77 2.78
C TRP A 166 -10.30 -12.23 1.41
N SER A 167 -11.20 -12.64 0.52
CA SER A 167 -10.86 -13.07 -0.84
C SER A 167 -10.12 -11.98 -1.62
N ALA A 168 -10.59 -10.73 -1.55
CA ALA A 168 -9.95 -9.61 -2.22
C ALA A 168 -8.53 -9.32 -1.70
N VAL A 169 -8.36 -9.29 -0.37
CA VAL A 169 -7.04 -9.08 0.26
C VAL A 169 -6.09 -10.22 -0.06
N ARG A 170 -6.52 -11.48 0.06
CA ARG A 170 -5.69 -12.66 -0.24
C ARG A 170 -5.24 -12.69 -1.70
N ALA A 171 -6.13 -12.38 -2.64
CA ALA A 171 -5.85 -12.48 -4.06
C ALA A 171 -4.97 -11.33 -4.59
N ARG A 172 -5.14 -10.11 -4.07
CA ARG A 172 -4.59 -8.90 -4.70
C ARG A 172 -3.66 -8.07 -3.81
N GLY A 173 -3.58 -8.39 -2.52
CA GLY A 173 -2.80 -7.64 -1.53
C GLY A 173 -1.39 -8.20 -1.31
N PHE A 174 -0.40 -7.34 -1.50
CA PHE A 174 1.01 -7.63 -1.23
C PHE A 174 1.52 -6.68 -0.14
N CYS A 175 1.92 -7.25 0.99
CA CYS A 175 2.31 -6.51 2.18
C CYS A 175 3.82 -6.55 2.36
N ALA A 176 4.49 -5.41 2.17
CA ALA A 176 5.93 -5.28 2.37
C ALA A 176 6.28 -4.95 3.82
N VAL A 177 7.21 -5.71 4.41
CA VAL A 177 7.71 -5.58 5.79
C VAL A 177 9.24 -5.69 5.82
N ALA A 178 9.86 -5.22 6.90
CA ALA A 178 11.27 -5.45 7.17
C ALA A 178 11.47 -6.56 8.23
N ALA A 179 12.60 -7.27 8.19
CA ALA A 179 12.92 -8.28 9.21
C ALA A 179 13.63 -7.74 10.45
N ARG A 180 14.13 -6.49 10.41
CA ARG A 180 14.89 -5.89 11.52
C ARG A 180 14.17 -4.67 12.09
N PRO A 181 13.83 -4.66 13.39
CA PRO A 181 13.32 -3.47 14.05
C PRO A 181 14.25 -2.28 13.82
N LEU A 182 13.71 -1.07 13.71
CA LEU A 182 14.51 0.14 13.42
C LEU A 182 15.63 0.34 14.46
N ARG A 183 15.46 -0.13 15.70
CA ARG A 183 16.54 -0.12 16.71
C ARG A 183 17.80 -0.86 16.24
N GLN A 184 17.66 -2.01 15.58
CA GLN A 184 18.80 -2.74 15.02
C GLN A 184 19.33 -2.09 13.75
N GLN A 185 18.48 -1.38 13.00
CA GLN A 185 18.91 -0.58 11.84
C GLN A 185 19.67 0.69 12.25
N MET A 186 19.30 1.33 13.37
CA MET A 186 19.92 2.56 13.88
C MET A 186 21.12 2.32 14.80
N PHE A 187 21.13 1.24 15.58
CA PHE A 187 22.17 0.96 16.58
C PHE A 187 23.02 -0.28 16.26
N GLY A 188 22.83 -0.89 15.08
CA GLY A 188 23.51 -2.11 14.68
C GLY A 188 22.88 -3.37 15.30
N ALA A 189 23.08 -4.51 14.64
CA ALA A 189 22.70 -5.81 15.19
C ALA A 189 23.58 -6.15 16.40
N ALA A 190 23.01 -6.81 17.42
CA ALA A 190 23.83 -7.50 18.41
C ALA A 190 24.70 -8.53 17.68
N ARG A 191 26.00 -8.56 17.99
CA ARG A 191 26.93 -9.58 17.47
C ARG A 191 26.58 -10.91 18.13
N ASP A 192 25.88 -11.77 17.40
CA ASP A 192 25.84 -13.25 17.45
C ASP A 192 24.55 -13.71 16.75
N SER A 193 24.46 -14.81 15.99
CA SER A 193 25.28 -16.01 15.81
C SER A 193 25.08 -16.56 14.39
N GLY A 194 26.04 -17.34 13.90
CA GLY A 194 26.17 -17.89 12.54
C GLY A 194 24.89 -18.28 11.78
N ALA A 195 24.95 -18.03 10.46
CA ALA A 195 24.07 -18.53 9.39
C ALA A 195 22.63 -18.00 9.37
N VAL A 196 22.44 -16.72 9.01
CA VAL A 196 21.14 -16.22 8.55
C VAL A 196 21.35 -15.44 7.25
N TYR A 197 20.63 -15.84 6.20
CA TYR A 197 20.62 -15.14 4.92
C TYR A 197 20.11 -13.70 5.12
N HIS A 198 20.83 -12.74 4.55
CA HIS A 198 20.38 -11.36 4.44
C HIS A 198 19.68 -11.22 3.09
N ALA A 199 18.34 -11.18 3.08
CA ALA A 199 17.63 -10.63 1.93
C ALA A 199 18.23 -9.25 1.62
N VAL A 200 18.26 -8.83 0.36
CA VAL A 200 18.81 -7.52 -0.02
C VAL A 200 18.03 -6.43 0.73
N GLY A 201 18.61 -5.93 1.82
CA GLY A 201 17.99 -4.93 2.71
C GLY A 201 16.91 -5.45 3.68
N ASP A 202 16.86 -6.76 4.00
CA ASP A 202 15.90 -7.34 4.96
C ASP A 202 14.40 -7.09 4.61
N ASN A 203 14.07 -6.89 3.33
CA ASN A 203 12.71 -6.60 2.84
C ASN A 203 11.97 -7.87 2.40
N TYR A 204 10.78 -8.11 2.97
CA TYR A 204 9.93 -9.27 2.71
C TYR A 204 8.55 -8.84 2.24
N ILE A 205 7.97 -9.58 1.29
CA ILE A 205 6.63 -9.32 0.77
C ILE A 205 5.75 -10.51 1.04
N PHE A 206 4.81 -10.35 1.96
CA PHE A 206 3.80 -11.35 2.29
C PHE A 206 2.60 -11.21 1.36
N HIS A 207 2.13 -12.34 0.85
CA HIS A 207 0.95 -12.41 0.00
C HIS A 207 0.35 -13.82 0.02
N ASN A 208 -0.86 -13.93 -0.53
CA ASN A 208 -1.59 -15.21 -0.62
C ASN A 208 -1.62 -15.93 0.73
N PHE A 209 -2.12 -15.21 1.74
CA PHE A 209 -2.21 -15.66 3.13
C PHE A 209 -3.07 -16.92 3.26
N VAL A 210 -2.68 -17.86 4.11
CA VAL A 210 -3.50 -19.06 4.41
C VAL A 210 -4.54 -18.69 5.44
N GLU A 211 -4.08 -18.08 6.53
CA GLU A 211 -4.93 -17.72 7.66
C GLU A 211 -5.16 -16.21 7.70
N LYS A 212 -6.39 -15.82 8.06
CA LYS A 212 -6.76 -14.40 8.23
C LYS A 212 -5.85 -13.69 9.24
N GLU A 213 -5.47 -14.38 10.31
CA GLU A 213 -4.61 -13.80 11.34
C GLU A 213 -3.18 -13.54 10.84
N GLU A 214 -2.64 -14.34 9.92
CA GLU A 214 -1.33 -14.06 9.30
C GLU A 214 -1.38 -12.76 8.49
N ALA A 215 -2.49 -12.53 7.77
CA ALA A 215 -2.72 -11.27 7.08
C ALA A 215 -2.78 -10.11 8.07
N VAL A 216 -3.59 -10.20 9.12
CA VAL A 216 -3.68 -9.17 10.16
C VAL A 216 -2.29 -8.86 10.72
N GLN A 217 -1.53 -9.88 11.13
CA GLN A 217 -0.20 -9.67 11.71
C GLN A 217 0.78 -9.04 10.70
N ALA A 218 0.75 -9.42 9.42
CA ALA A 218 1.60 -8.80 8.40
C ALA A 218 1.24 -7.31 8.19
N PHE A 219 -0.06 -7.00 8.05
CA PHE A 219 -0.53 -5.63 7.86
C PHE A 219 -0.30 -4.75 9.10
N VAL A 220 -0.38 -5.30 10.31
CA VAL A 220 -0.01 -4.59 11.56
C VAL A 220 1.51 -4.46 11.70
N ALA A 221 2.29 -5.43 11.20
CA ALA A 221 3.75 -5.36 11.25
C ALA A 221 4.28 -4.18 10.45
N THR A 222 3.71 -3.95 9.27
CA THR A 222 4.06 -2.81 8.43
C THR A 222 3.31 -1.54 8.85
N GLY A 223 2.04 -1.63 9.24
CA GLY A 223 1.10 -0.50 9.33
C GLY A 223 1.39 0.58 10.39
N GLU A 224 0.69 1.70 10.22
CA GLU A 224 0.79 2.97 10.96
C GLU A 224 1.31 2.84 12.39
N ALA A 225 2.60 3.18 12.56
CA ALA A 225 3.20 3.67 13.80
C ALA A 225 2.83 2.93 15.10
N THR A 226 2.45 1.65 15.03
CA THR A 226 2.30 0.87 16.26
C THR A 226 3.71 0.72 16.82
N ALA A 227 3.95 1.20 18.05
CA ALA A 227 5.28 1.03 18.63
C ALA A 227 5.66 -0.47 18.67
N LYS A 228 4.68 -1.38 18.74
CA LYS A 228 4.86 -2.84 18.55
C LYS A 228 5.50 -3.18 17.19
N GLY A 229 4.90 -2.74 16.08
CA GLY A 229 5.44 -2.91 14.73
C GLY A 229 6.81 -2.27 14.56
N PHE A 230 7.05 -1.11 15.19
CA PHE A 230 8.30 -0.37 15.04
C PHE A 230 9.46 -0.85 15.94
N THR A 231 9.17 -1.33 17.15
CA THR A 231 10.20 -1.56 18.20
C THR A 231 10.40 -3.02 18.61
N ARG A 232 9.35 -3.84 18.62
CA ARG A 232 9.41 -5.24 19.09
C ARG A 232 9.38 -6.26 17.96
N GLY A 233 8.89 -5.85 16.79
CA GLY A 233 8.57 -6.76 15.71
C GLY A 233 7.32 -7.58 16.03
N ILE A 234 6.72 -8.12 14.99
CA ILE A 234 5.48 -8.88 15.01
C ILE A 234 5.75 -10.24 14.38
N ARG A 235 5.35 -11.29 15.08
CA ARG A 235 5.38 -12.63 14.52
C ARG A 235 4.20 -12.79 13.58
N VAL A 236 4.50 -12.94 12.30
CA VAL A 236 3.48 -13.15 11.25
C VAL A 236 3.11 -14.63 11.15
N LEU A 237 4.08 -15.53 11.32
CA LEU A 237 3.94 -16.96 11.06
C LEU A 237 3.94 -17.78 12.34
N ALA A 238 3.07 -18.79 12.40
CA ALA A 238 3.09 -19.78 13.45
C ALA A 238 4.18 -20.84 13.18
N GLY A 239 5.08 -21.06 14.14
CA GLY A 239 6.17 -22.06 14.02
C GLY A 239 7.49 -21.49 13.50
N GLU A 240 8.43 -22.38 13.16
CA GLU A 240 9.70 -22.05 12.48
C GLU A 240 9.52 -22.22 10.97
N PRO A 241 9.21 -21.15 10.22
CA PRO A 241 8.85 -21.29 8.84
C PRO A 241 10.12 -21.36 7.99
N ARG A 242 10.16 -22.35 7.09
CA ARG A 242 11.24 -22.55 6.13
C ARG A 242 10.77 -22.16 4.74
N LEU A 243 11.50 -21.28 4.07
CA LEU A 243 11.35 -21.01 2.64
C LEU A 243 12.24 -21.98 1.86
N SER A 244 11.67 -22.69 0.88
CA SER A 244 12.49 -23.32 -0.16
C SER A 244 12.77 -22.29 -1.24
N VAL A 245 14.04 -21.91 -1.40
CA VAL A 245 14.46 -20.98 -2.45
C VAL A 245 15.13 -21.81 -3.55
N LYS A 246 14.51 -21.83 -4.74
CA LYS A 246 15.16 -22.32 -5.97
C LYS A 246 15.96 -21.19 -6.59
N GLN A 247 17.28 -21.21 -6.42
CA GLN A 247 18.16 -20.39 -7.24
C GLN A 247 18.36 -21.06 -8.61
N PRO A 248 18.41 -20.30 -9.72
CA PRO A 248 18.68 -20.84 -11.04
C PRO A 248 20.04 -21.55 -11.06
N GLY A 249 20.05 -22.88 -11.22
CA GLY A 249 21.28 -23.69 -11.30
C GLY A 249 21.82 -24.24 -9.98
N SER A 250 21.12 -24.13 -8.85
CA SER A 250 21.53 -24.73 -7.57
C SER A 250 20.49 -25.71 -7.00
N GLN A 251 20.92 -26.54 -6.02
CA GLN A 251 20.00 -27.35 -5.20
C GLN A 251 19.05 -26.45 -4.40
N GLU A 252 17.83 -26.92 -4.15
CA GLU A 252 16.88 -26.27 -3.22
C GLU A 252 17.54 -26.09 -1.85
N MET A 253 17.63 -24.85 -1.40
CA MET A 253 18.01 -24.54 -0.02
C MET A 253 16.76 -24.22 0.78
N GLU A 254 16.52 -24.98 1.85
CA GLU A 254 15.61 -24.55 2.91
C GLU A 254 16.28 -23.46 3.73
N GLN A 255 15.63 -22.30 3.82
CA GLN A 255 16.11 -21.13 4.55
C GLN A 255 15.12 -20.76 5.65
N GLY A 256 15.61 -20.57 6.87
CA GLY A 256 14.79 -20.09 7.98
C GLY A 256 14.35 -18.65 7.76
N LEU A 257 13.06 -18.39 7.93
CA LEU A 257 12.53 -17.02 7.97
C LEU A 257 12.86 -16.33 9.30
N PRO A 258 12.95 -14.98 9.31
CA PRO A 258 13.00 -14.21 10.54
C PRO A 258 11.82 -14.53 11.48
N ALA A 259 12.08 -14.54 12.79
CA ALA A 259 11.06 -14.85 13.80
C ALA A 259 10.01 -13.74 13.98
N SER A 260 10.32 -12.52 13.54
CA SER A 260 9.47 -11.33 13.66
C SER A 260 9.77 -10.33 12.55
N PHE A 261 8.77 -9.55 12.17
CA PHE A 261 8.82 -8.53 11.12
C PHE A 261 8.33 -7.18 11.64
N CYS A 262 8.71 -6.08 11.00
CA CYS A 262 8.43 -4.73 11.45
C CYS A 262 8.18 -3.79 10.27
N ASP A 263 7.82 -2.56 10.60
CA ASP A 263 7.75 -1.47 9.62
C ASP A 263 9.16 -1.14 9.10
N GLY A 264 9.24 -0.48 7.94
CA GLY A 264 10.46 -0.19 7.21
C GLY A 264 10.63 -1.03 5.95
N GLY A 265 9.65 -1.88 5.63
CA GLY A 265 9.54 -2.54 4.33
C GLY A 265 9.39 -1.52 3.21
N ARG A 266 9.64 -1.96 1.98
CA ARG A 266 9.52 -1.14 0.77
C ARG A 266 8.77 -1.92 -0.30
N PRO A 267 7.87 -1.27 -1.07
CA PRO A 267 7.28 -1.91 -2.23
C PRO A 267 8.36 -2.45 -3.16
N ALA A 268 8.13 -3.65 -3.71
CA ALA A 268 8.99 -4.22 -4.74
C ALA A 268 8.31 -4.18 -6.09
N ASN A 269 9.13 -4.36 -7.12
CA ASN A 269 8.66 -4.71 -8.43
C ASN A 269 8.21 -6.19 -8.43
N PHE A 270 7.07 -6.47 -9.05
CA PHE A 270 6.50 -7.81 -9.18
C PHE A 270 7.21 -8.69 -10.22
N ASP A 271 8.30 -8.22 -10.83
CA ASP A 271 9.14 -9.01 -11.74
C ASP A 271 9.63 -10.33 -11.13
N ALA A 272 9.76 -10.47 -9.81
CA ALA A 272 10.16 -11.74 -9.21
C ALA A 272 9.00 -12.74 -9.00
N LEU A 273 7.73 -12.30 -9.11
CA LEU A 273 6.56 -13.19 -9.06
C LEU A 273 6.29 -13.88 -10.39
N HIS A 274 6.78 -13.29 -11.48
CA HIS A 274 6.69 -13.86 -12.81
C HIS A 274 8.08 -14.39 -13.13
N SER A 275 8.19 -15.44 -13.92
CA SER A 275 9.48 -15.90 -14.46
C SER A 275 10.07 -14.91 -15.49
N GLY A 276 9.83 -13.60 -15.32
CA GLY A 276 10.11 -12.49 -16.25
C GLY A 276 9.53 -11.15 -15.75
N ARG A 277 9.54 -10.11 -16.59
CA ARG A 277 8.92 -8.81 -16.21
C ARG A 277 7.41 -8.95 -16.05
N SER A 278 6.82 -8.22 -15.09
CA SER A 278 5.36 -8.11 -14.99
C SER A 278 4.79 -7.63 -16.34
N PRO A 279 3.74 -8.27 -16.88
CA PRO A 279 3.10 -7.81 -18.11
C PRO A 279 2.27 -6.53 -17.88
N ASN A 280 2.05 -6.15 -16.62
CA ASN A 280 1.25 -4.99 -16.25
C ASN A 280 2.09 -3.72 -16.21
N SER A 281 1.44 -2.57 -16.40
CA SER A 281 2.03 -1.27 -16.05
C SER A 281 2.15 -1.13 -14.53
N LEU A 282 3.02 -0.26 -14.03
CA LEU A 282 3.16 0.02 -12.60
C LEU A 282 2.84 1.49 -12.31
N LEU A 283 1.79 1.73 -11.53
CA LEU A 283 1.52 3.04 -10.95
C LEU A 283 2.20 3.14 -9.57
N TYR A 284 3.22 3.97 -9.46
CA TYR A 284 3.93 4.23 -8.22
C TYR A 284 3.54 5.60 -7.67
N TYR A 285 3.10 5.66 -6.41
CA TYR A 285 2.73 6.92 -5.75
C TYR A 285 3.59 7.21 -4.52
N ASN A 286 4.65 8.00 -4.69
CA ASN A 286 5.46 8.52 -3.60
C ASN A 286 4.73 9.67 -2.88
N THR A 287 4.20 9.38 -1.71
CA THR A 287 3.43 10.30 -0.89
C THR A 287 4.33 11.01 0.14
N TRP A 288 4.07 12.29 0.46
CA TRP A 288 4.88 13.02 1.43
C TRP A 288 4.20 14.22 2.07
N PHE A 289 4.45 14.38 3.37
CA PHE A 289 3.90 15.43 4.23
C PHE A 289 4.47 16.84 3.96
N GLU A 290 3.60 17.85 3.86
CA GLU A 290 4.06 19.25 3.78
C GLU A 290 4.49 19.76 5.16
N SER A 291 3.90 19.21 6.22
CA SER A 291 4.16 19.61 7.60
C SER A 291 4.23 18.40 8.54
N ALA A 292 4.96 18.56 9.65
CA ALA A 292 5.00 17.54 10.70
C ALA A 292 3.60 17.28 11.32
N SER A 293 2.71 18.28 11.32
CA SER A 293 1.34 18.12 11.81
C SER A 293 0.50 17.18 10.96
N GLU A 294 0.65 17.22 9.62
CA GLU A 294 -0.04 16.26 8.74
C GLU A 294 0.48 14.84 8.90
N ALA A 295 1.78 14.70 9.16
CA ALA A 295 2.38 13.40 9.45
C ALA A 295 1.97 12.84 10.82
N ALA A 296 1.63 13.71 11.77
CA ALA A 296 1.41 13.33 13.17
C ALA A 296 -0.05 13.26 13.60
N PHE A 297 -0.99 13.86 12.87
CA PHE A 297 -2.39 13.93 13.30
C PHE A 297 -3.39 13.58 12.20
N CYS A 298 -4.22 12.58 12.47
CA CYS A 298 -5.38 12.26 11.66
C CYS A 298 -6.56 13.15 12.06
N THR A 299 -7.05 13.99 11.15
CA THR A 299 -8.17 14.91 11.38
C THR A 299 -9.06 14.96 10.13
N PRO A 300 -10.35 15.35 10.24
CA PRO A 300 -11.19 15.52 9.06
C PRO A 300 -10.58 16.48 8.01
N ALA A 301 -9.88 17.53 8.45
CA ALA A 301 -9.23 18.48 7.55
C ALA A 301 -7.99 17.89 6.86
N SER A 302 -7.14 17.14 7.57
CA SER A 302 -6.01 16.44 6.95
C SER A 302 -6.51 15.33 6.01
N ILE A 303 -7.55 14.58 6.38
CA ILE A 303 -8.19 13.58 5.50
C ILE A 303 -8.69 14.25 4.22
N GLU A 304 -9.42 15.35 4.32
CA GLU A 304 -9.93 16.08 3.15
C GLU A 304 -8.80 16.57 2.24
N HIS A 305 -7.77 17.18 2.81
CA HIS A 305 -6.62 17.69 2.06
C HIS A 305 -5.88 16.56 1.33
N LEU A 306 -5.54 15.49 2.06
CA LEU A 306 -4.76 14.37 1.55
C LEU A 306 -5.52 13.59 0.46
N TYR A 307 -6.82 13.36 0.65
CA TYR A 307 -7.65 12.73 -0.36
C TYR A 307 -7.69 13.55 -1.65
N LYS A 308 -8.00 14.86 -1.55
CA LYS A 308 -8.06 15.76 -2.72
C LYS A 308 -6.72 15.82 -3.46
N ARG A 309 -5.62 15.80 -2.70
CA ARG A 309 -4.28 15.74 -3.25
C ARG A 309 -4.00 14.46 -4.03
N GLY A 310 -4.47 13.31 -3.53
CA GLY A 310 -4.43 12.04 -4.27
C GLY A 310 -5.17 12.13 -5.60
N VAL A 311 -6.41 12.65 -5.59
CA VAL A 311 -7.21 12.87 -6.81
C VAL A 311 -6.46 13.72 -7.83
N ASP A 312 -5.97 14.88 -7.39
CA ASP A 312 -5.31 15.85 -8.26
C ASP A 312 -4.00 15.29 -8.81
N ARG A 313 -3.20 14.62 -7.97
CA ARG A 313 -1.92 14.04 -8.38
C ARG A 313 -2.12 12.92 -9.41
N THR A 314 -3.14 12.08 -9.25
CA THR A 314 -3.47 11.04 -10.22
C THR A 314 -3.94 11.63 -11.54
N ILE A 315 -4.82 12.64 -11.51
CA ILE A 315 -5.28 13.30 -12.74
C ILE A 315 -4.12 13.98 -13.46
N ASP A 316 -3.28 14.75 -12.75
CA ASP A 316 -2.11 15.40 -13.33
C ASP A 316 -1.15 14.37 -13.96
N CYS A 317 -0.96 13.23 -13.31
CA CYS A 317 -0.12 12.15 -13.82
C CYS A 317 -0.65 11.61 -15.16
N LEU A 318 -1.97 11.37 -15.26
CA LEU A 318 -2.62 10.82 -16.45
C LEU A 318 -2.82 11.86 -17.57
N LEU A 319 -2.88 13.14 -17.22
CA LEU A 319 -2.89 14.25 -18.19
C LEU A 319 -1.50 14.56 -18.74
N SER A 320 -0.44 14.18 -18.03
CA SER A 320 0.95 14.41 -18.42
C SER A 320 1.38 13.47 -19.56
N SER A 321 2.04 14.02 -20.58
CA SER A 321 2.61 13.23 -21.68
C SER A 321 3.73 12.29 -21.23
N SER A 322 4.39 12.60 -20.11
CA SER A 322 5.41 11.75 -19.49
C SER A 322 4.83 10.78 -18.46
N LEU A 323 3.49 10.72 -18.33
CA LEU A 323 2.77 9.88 -17.36
C LEU A 323 3.36 9.98 -15.94
N SER A 324 3.70 11.21 -15.55
CA SER A 324 4.33 11.53 -14.28
C SER A 324 3.86 12.88 -13.78
N SER A 325 3.69 12.98 -12.47
CA SER A 325 3.32 14.21 -11.77
C SER A 325 4.14 14.39 -10.49
N PRO A 326 4.71 15.56 -10.22
CA PRO A 326 4.83 16.68 -11.16
C PRO A 326 5.60 16.28 -12.42
N ALA A 327 5.31 16.93 -13.54
CA ALA A 327 6.00 16.66 -14.80
C ALA A 327 7.52 16.90 -14.65
N PRO A 328 8.38 16.11 -15.32
CA PRO A 328 9.82 16.29 -15.29
C PRO A 328 10.22 17.73 -15.63
N GLY A 329 11.04 18.36 -14.77
CA GLY A 329 11.48 19.74 -14.95
C GLY A 329 10.56 20.82 -14.36
N ALA A 330 9.44 20.47 -13.74
CA ALA A 330 8.64 21.44 -12.98
C ALA A 330 9.48 22.08 -11.85
N PRO A 331 9.26 23.36 -11.49
CA PRO A 331 10.12 24.11 -10.56
C PRO A 331 10.24 23.49 -9.16
N ASN A 332 9.30 22.64 -8.76
CA ASN A 332 9.31 21.90 -7.50
C ASN A 332 10.07 20.56 -7.55
N VAL A 333 10.55 20.12 -8.73
CA VAL A 333 11.16 18.80 -8.91
C VAL A 333 12.61 18.73 -8.46
N ALA A 334 13.42 19.80 -8.59
CA ALA A 334 14.81 19.74 -8.13
C ALA A 334 15.56 21.09 -8.12
N ARG A 335 14.96 22.20 -7.66
CA ARG A 335 15.78 23.43 -7.48
C ARG A 335 16.75 23.34 -6.27
N THR A 336 16.53 22.38 -5.37
CA THR A 336 17.33 22.17 -4.15
C THR A 336 18.05 20.81 -4.06
N GLY A 337 18.08 20.01 -5.15
CA GLY A 337 18.79 18.71 -5.17
C GLY A 337 18.15 17.58 -4.33
N GLY A 338 16.97 17.82 -3.75
CA GLY A 338 16.16 16.81 -3.06
C GLY A 338 15.18 16.08 -3.99
N PRO A 339 14.72 14.86 -3.63
CA PRO A 339 13.64 14.17 -4.33
C PRO A 339 12.35 15.01 -4.32
N ALA A 340 11.53 14.94 -5.39
CA ALA A 340 10.19 15.51 -5.36
C ALA A 340 9.39 14.79 -4.27
N LYS A 341 8.97 15.55 -3.25
CA LYS A 341 8.39 15.02 -2.02
C LYS A 341 7.12 14.22 -2.32
N ASP A 342 6.19 14.80 -3.08
CA ASP A 342 4.94 14.14 -3.47
C ASP A 342 4.91 13.99 -5.00
N SER A 343 5.00 12.74 -5.45
CA SER A 343 5.18 12.42 -6.85
C SER A 343 4.59 11.07 -7.25
N MET A 344 4.13 10.99 -8.49
CA MET A 344 3.48 9.84 -9.07
C MET A 344 4.06 9.57 -10.45
N VAL A 345 4.21 8.30 -10.81
CA VAL A 345 4.59 7.88 -12.15
C VAL A 345 3.86 6.61 -12.53
N LEU A 346 3.41 6.53 -13.78
CA LEU A 346 2.92 5.32 -14.40
C LEU A 346 3.99 4.79 -15.36
N ALA A 347 4.72 3.77 -14.93
CA ALA A 347 5.64 3.04 -15.79
C ALA A 347 4.84 2.05 -16.65
N LEU A 348 4.82 2.23 -17.96
CA LEU A 348 4.08 1.35 -18.87
C LEU A 348 4.67 -0.06 -18.91
N ALA A 349 3.84 -1.04 -19.28
CA ALA A 349 4.27 -2.42 -19.48
C ALA A 349 5.52 -2.50 -20.37
N GLY A 350 6.52 -3.27 -19.94
CA GLY A 350 7.81 -3.39 -20.62
C GLY A 350 8.84 -2.30 -20.32
N ALA A 351 8.45 -1.17 -19.72
CA ALA A 351 9.39 -0.17 -19.23
C ALA A 351 10.22 -0.69 -18.04
N ASP A 352 11.33 -0.02 -17.73
CA ASP A 352 12.05 -0.24 -16.47
C ASP A 352 11.45 0.67 -15.38
N PRO A 353 10.68 0.14 -14.41
CA PRO A 353 10.01 0.97 -13.42
C PRO A 353 10.98 1.73 -12.52
N VAL A 354 12.20 1.21 -12.30
CA VAL A 354 13.22 1.92 -11.51
C VAL A 354 13.70 3.15 -12.26
N ALA A 355 13.93 3.02 -13.58
CA ALA A 355 14.30 4.15 -14.42
C ALA A 355 13.18 5.20 -14.53
N GLU A 356 11.91 4.78 -14.61
CA GLU A 356 10.76 5.69 -14.63
C GLU A 356 10.61 6.46 -13.31
N MET A 357 10.76 5.77 -12.17
CA MET A 357 10.75 6.40 -10.85
C MET A 357 11.89 7.41 -10.66
N ALA A 358 13.05 7.16 -11.23
CA ALA A 358 14.16 8.11 -11.17
C ALA A 358 13.81 9.47 -11.81
N LYS A 359 12.90 9.52 -12.79
CA LYS A 359 12.45 10.76 -13.46
C LYS A 359 11.70 11.71 -12.52
N ILE A 360 10.99 11.15 -11.53
CA ILE A 360 10.31 11.93 -10.48
C ILE A 360 11.20 12.15 -9.26
N GLY A 361 12.50 11.87 -9.37
CA GLY A 361 13.47 12.03 -8.31
C GLY A 361 13.32 11.01 -7.17
N ALA A 362 12.51 9.95 -7.34
CA ALA A 362 12.40 8.91 -6.33
C ALA A 362 13.73 8.15 -6.24
N LYS A 363 14.45 8.36 -5.13
CA LYS A 363 15.73 7.68 -4.83
C LYS A 363 15.52 6.31 -4.18
N THR A 364 14.32 6.06 -3.68
CA THR A 364 13.86 4.76 -3.21
C THR A 364 13.60 3.87 -4.41
N SER A 365 14.61 3.13 -4.88
CA SER A 365 14.38 2.06 -5.86
C SER A 365 13.29 1.11 -5.34
N LEU A 366 12.46 0.54 -6.21
CA LEU A 366 11.73 -0.68 -5.86
C LEU A 366 12.79 -1.72 -5.49
N TYR A 367 12.72 -2.25 -4.27
CA TYR A 367 13.74 -3.19 -3.81
C TYR A 367 13.47 -4.56 -4.42
N GLY A 368 14.52 -5.31 -4.74
CA GLY A 368 14.40 -6.75 -4.87
C GLY A 368 14.08 -7.31 -3.48
N GLY A 369 12.79 -7.51 -3.18
CA GLY A 369 12.33 -8.12 -1.93
C GLY A 369 12.23 -9.64 -2.06
N SER A 370 12.34 -10.34 -0.93
CA SER A 370 12.01 -11.76 -0.88
C SER A 370 10.48 -11.92 -0.81
N PHE A 371 9.90 -12.52 -1.84
CA PHE A 371 8.46 -12.84 -1.86
C PHE A 371 8.19 -14.08 -1.00
N VAL A 372 7.25 -13.94 -0.08
CA VAL A 372 6.81 -14.99 0.84
C VAL A 372 5.37 -15.32 0.52
N ASN A 373 5.18 -16.44 -0.18
CA ASN A 373 3.85 -16.99 -0.45
C ASN A 373 3.46 -17.93 0.69
N LEU A 374 2.36 -17.64 1.39
CA LEU A 374 1.96 -18.44 2.54
C LEU A 374 1.09 -19.64 2.16
N ALA A 375 0.29 -19.56 1.08
CA ALA A 375 -0.48 -20.70 0.59
C ALA A 375 0.32 -21.66 -0.30
N ALA A 376 1.64 -21.76 -0.11
CA ALA A 376 2.57 -22.52 -0.96
C ALA A 376 2.30 -24.05 -1.07
N LYS A 377 1.21 -24.56 -0.48
CA LYS A 377 0.68 -25.89 -0.81
C LYS A 377 0.03 -25.93 -2.21
N GLU A 378 -0.64 -24.84 -2.63
CA GLU A 378 -1.38 -24.77 -3.91
C GLU A 378 -0.46 -24.51 -5.12
N ILE A 379 0.68 -23.85 -4.94
CA ILE A 379 1.64 -23.55 -6.04
C ILE A 379 2.43 -24.79 -6.49
N ARG A 380 2.72 -25.72 -5.58
CA ARG A 380 3.45 -26.95 -5.93
C ARG A 380 2.60 -27.90 -6.78
N GLU A 381 1.29 -27.93 -6.54
CA GLU A 381 0.36 -28.79 -7.27
C GLU A 381 0.16 -28.28 -8.71
N GLN A 382 0.07 -26.95 -8.93
CA GLN A 382 -0.05 -26.37 -10.27
C GLN A 382 1.23 -26.45 -11.11
N GLN A 383 2.41 -26.50 -10.49
CA GLN A 383 3.69 -26.71 -11.19
C GLN A 383 4.02 -28.19 -11.44
N SER A 384 3.33 -29.12 -10.79
CA SER A 384 3.48 -30.58 -11.04
C SER A 384 2.59 -31.11 -12.17
N LEU A 385 1.73 -30.25 -12.72
CA LEU A 385 0.77 -30.56 -13.80
C LEU A 385 1.11 -29.87 -15.13
N ALA A 386 2.26 -29.18 -15.21
CA ALA A 386 2.87 -28.65 -16.43
C ALA A 386 4.23 -29.31 -16.66
#